data_AF-A0A8J8G0D1-F1
#
_entry.id   AF-A0A8J8G0D1-F1
#
_cell.length_a   1.000
_cell.length_b   1.000
_cell.length_c   1.000
_cell.angle_alpha   90.00
_cell.angle_beta   90.00
_cell.angle_gamma   90.00
#
_symmetry.space_group_name_H-M   'P 1'
#
loop_
_entity.id
_entity.type
_entity.pdbx_description
1 polymer ?
#
loop_
_entity_poly.entity_id
_entity_poly.type
_entity_poly.pdbx_seq_one_letter_code
_entity_poly.pdbx_strand_id
1 'polypeptide(L)'
;PLEDDRDIIIEKIESADGVILASPNHTMNVNWRMKNYIDRFSYLMHRPRFFNQRFMILITSGSYRGIKQATNALALMASGGKVVSKIGVMNSPGMNDKKREKQSKKLQKEAIKFVNKMKKPFTYNPPFGHLVWFSAFKAVYEGDTDESSADYRFYSTKKFFVDLDLSFGQKFTLKLFNGLFGILIRIGMV
;
A
#
# COMPACT_ATOMS: atom_id res chain seq x y z
N PRO A 1 -6.36 22.00 0.30
CA PRO A 1 -5.13 21.16 0.34
C PRO A 1 -4.00 21.99 0.93
N LEU A 2 -2.99 21.37 1.57
CA LEU A 2 -1.78 22.09 1.96
C LEU A 2 -0.92 22.34 0.71
N GLU A 3 -0.25 23.49 0.65
CA GLU A 3 0.67 23.86 -0.43
C GLU A 3 2.05 23.25 -0.17
N ASP A 4 2.25 22.02 -0.66
CA ASP A 4 3.51 21.30 -0.52
C ASP A 4 3.70 20.28 -1.64
N ASP A 5 4.85 19.62 -1.60
CA ASP A 5 5.32 18.72 -2.65
C ASP A 5 4.62 17.35 -2.70
N ARG A 6 3.49 17.15 -2.00
CA ARG A 6 2.77 15.85 -2.02
C ARG A 6 2.47 15.42 -3.45
N ASP A 7 1.96 16.32 -4.28
CA ASP A 7 1.52 15.98 -5.63
C ASP A 7 2.72 15.72 -6.57
N ILE A 8 3.84 16.42 -6.36
CA ILE A 8 5.13 16.13 -7.02
C ILE A 8 5.64 14.74 -6.63
N ILE A 9 5.51 14.34 -5.36
CA ILE A 9 5.92 13.01 -4.91
C ILE A 9 5.04 11.93 -5.55
N ILE A 10 3.73 12.16 -5.66
CA ILE A 10 2.81 11.24 -6.34
C ILE A 10 3.22 11.05 -7.80
N GLU A 11 3.46 12.13 -8.53
CA GLU A 11 3.89 12.07 -9.93
C GLU A 11 5.20 11.30 -10.09
N LYS A 12 6.17 11.53 -9.21
CA LYS A 12 7.44 10.78 -9.20
C LYS A 12 7.26 9.30 -8.89
N ILE A 13 6.30 8.94 -8.03
CA ILE A 13 5.98 7.53 -7.75
C ILE A 13 5.32 6.90 -8.98
N GLU A 14 4.33 7.57 -9.58
CA GLU A 14 3.56 7.05 -10.70
C GLU A 14 4.41 6.91 -11.97
N SER A 15 5.40 7.77 -12.16
CA SER A 15 6.38 7.71 -13.28
C SER A 15 7.55 6.73 -13.06
N ALA A 16 7.73 6.20 -11.85
CA ALA A 16 8.84 5.29 -11.56
C ALA A 16 8.51 3.83 -11.90
N ASP A 17 9.49 3.10 -12.45
CA ASP A 17 9.41 1.64 -12.65
C ASP A 17 9.26 0.87 -11.33
N GLY A 18 9.89 1.41 -10.27
CA GLY A 18 9.86 0.85 -8.93
C GLY A 18 10.27 1.89 -7.88
N VAL A 19 9.69 1.77 -6.69
CA VAL A 19 9.88 2.71 -5.58
C VAL A 19 10.47 2.01 -4.36
N ILE A 20 11.45 2.65 -3.74
CA ILE A 20 12.00 2.22 -2.44
C ILE A 20 11.53 3.21 -1.37
N LEU A 21 10.68 2.75 -0.46
CA LEU A 21 10.32 3.53 0.73
C LEU A 21 11.25 3.12 1.88
N ALA A 22 11.98 4.08 2.42
CA ALA A 22 12.98 3.83 3.45
C ALA A 22 12.75 4.66 4.71
N SER A 23 12.96 4.06 5.89
CA SER A 23 12.93 4.76 7.17
C SER A 23 13.87 4.12 8.18
N PRO A 24 14.52 4.88 9.08
CA PRO A 24 15.00 4.29 10.32
C PRO A 24 13.81 3.89 11.20
N ASN A 25 14.03 2.86 12.02
CA ASN A 25 13.15 2.40 13.08
C ASN A 25 13.36 3.27 14.32
N HIS A 26 12.40 4.14 14.61
CA HIS A 26 12.36 4.98 15.81
C HIS A 26 11.21 4.50 16.71
N THR A 27 11.55 3.98 17.88
CA THR A 27 10.57 3.49 18.88
C THR A 27 9.55 2.52 18.28
N MET A 28 10.03 1.52 17.54
CA MET A 28 9.20 0.52 16.89
C MET A 28 8.25 1.06 15.81
N ASN A 29 8.57 2.22 15.25
CA ASN A 29 7.83 2.86 14.17
C ASN A 29 8.79 3.52 13.17
N VAL A 30 8.25 4.13 12.11
CA VAL A 30 9.02 4.97 11.19
C VAL A 30 9.47 6.27 11.88
N ASN A 31 10.40 7.00 11.27
CA ASN A 31 10.81 8.31 11.79
C ASN A 31 9.73 9.38 11.53
N TRP A 32 9.89 10.55 12.14
CA TRP A 32 8.91 11.64 12.04
C TRP A 32 8.66 12.10 10.60
N ARG A 33 9.67 12.10 9.72
CA ARG A 33 9.50 12.48 8.30
C ARG A 33 8.61 11.49 7.57
N MET A 34 8.84 10.20 7.78
CA MET A 34 8.02 9.16 7.18
C MET A 34 6.65 9.05 7.85
N LYS A 35 6.50 9.47 9.11
CA LYS A 35 5.19 9.63 9.74
C LYS A 35 4.40 10.78 9.10
N ASN A 36 5.04 11.91 8.82
CA ASN A 36 4.40 12.99 8.04
C ASN A 36 4.01 12.50 6.64
N TYR A 37 4.89 11.74 5.96
CA TYR A 37 4.53 11.10 4.69
C TYR A 37 3.28 10.21 4.84
N ILE A 38 3.23 9.35 5.87
CA ILE A 38 2.05 8.51 6.13
C ILE A 38 0.78 9.36 6.34
N ASP A 39 0.86 10.41 7.15
CA ASP A 39 -0.31 11.24 7.47
C ASP A 39 -0.82 11.98 6.24
N ARG A 40 0.09 12.46 5.38
CA ARG A 40 -0.24 13.16 4.14
C ARG A 40 -0.77 12.27 3.04
N PHE A 41 -0.45 10.98 3.09
CA PHE A 41 -0.89 9.97 2.13
C PHE A 41 -1.96 9.02 2.71
N SER A 42 -2.45 9.27 3.92
CA SER A 42 -3.44 8.45 4.62
C SER A 42 -4.73 8.25 3.83
N TYR A 43 -5.13 9.23 3.02
CA TYR A 43 -6.28 9.14 2.12
C TYR A 43 -6.17 7.99 1.11
N LEU A 44 -4.95 7.51 0.80
CA LEU A 44 -4.74 6.33 -0.04
C LEU A 44 -5.30 5.05 0.56
N MET A 45 -5.61 5.04 1.86
CA MET A 45 -6.29 3.92 2.48
C MET A 45 -7.74 3.77 2.03
N HIS A 46 -8.35 4.83 1.51
CA HIS A 46 -9.69 4.84 0.95
C HIS A 46 -9.65 4.95 -0.57
N ARG A 47 -8.64 5.63 -1.11
CA ARG A 47 -8.45 5.92 -2.54
C ARG A 47 -7.07 5.48 -3.02
N PRO A 48 -6.81 4.16 -3.08
CA PRO A 48 -5.54 3.61 -3.57
C PRO A 48 -5.21 4.11 -4.98
N ARG A 49 -3.91 4.19 -5.30
CA ARG A 49 -3.43 4.80 -6.56
C ARG A 49 -2.36 4.02 -7.30
N PHE A 50 -1.43 3.39 -6.59
CA PHE A 50 -0.16 2.98 -7.18
C PHE A 50 -0.20 1.62 -7.89
N PHE A 51 -1.28 1.34 -8.64
CA PHE A 51 -1.60 0.02 -9.19
C PHE A 51 -0.58 -0.55 -10.17
N ASN A 52 0.25 0.29 -10.78
CA ASN A 52 1.30 -0.15 -11.71
C ASN A 52 2.68 -0.21 -11.05
N GLN A 53 2.82 0.32 -9.83
CA GLN A 53 4.10 0.46 -9.16
C GLN A 53 4.39 -0.75 -8.28
N ARG A 54 5.69 -1.02 -8.15
CA ARG A 54 6.22 -2.07 -7.29
C ARG A 54 7.14 -1.46 -6.26
N PHE A 55 7.03 -1.92 -5.03
CA PHE A 55 7.67 -1.31 -3.88
C PHE A 55 8.67 -2.24 -3.19
N MET A 56 9.81 -1.68 -2.78
CA MET A 56 10.64 -2.24 -1.72
C MET A 56 10.47 -1.38 -0.48
N ILE A 57 10.30 -2.02 0.68
CA ILE A 57 10.30 -1.35 1.98
C ILE A 57 11.62 -1.64 2.68
N LEU A 58 12.35 -0.59 3.06
CA LEU A 58 13.65 -0.69 3.72
C LEU A 58 13.58 -0.03 5.10
N ILE A 59 13.91 -0.79 6.15
CA ILE A 59 14.00 -0.25 7.50
C ILE A 59 15.43 -0.38 8.01
N THR A 60 16.05 0.73 8.43
CA THR A 60 17.31 0.67 9.18
C THR A 60 17.02 0.65 10.69
N SER A 61 17.83 -0.02 11.50
CA SER A 61 17.57 -0.09 12.95
C SER A 61 18.80 -0.35 13.78
N GLY A 62 18.89 0.27 14.96
CA GLY A 62 19.89 -0.05 15.99
C GLY A 62 19.59 -1.32 16.79
N SER A 63 18.41 -1.91 16.62
CA SER A 63 17.94 -3.11 17.34
C SER A 63 17.06 -3.99 16.47
N TYR A 64 16.92 -5.27 16.80
CA TYR A 64 15.97 -6.15 16.12
C TYR A 64 14.50 -5.81 16.42
N ARG A 65 14.24 -5.18 17.58
CA ARG A 65 12.88 -4.83 18.03
C ARG A 65 12.30 -3.72 17.17
N GLY A 66 11.06 -3.88 16.71
CA GLY A 66 10.35 -2.83 16.00
C GLY A 66 10.47 -2.83 14.47
N ILE A 67 11.43 -3.57 13.90
CA ILE A 67 11.63 -3.61 12.44
C ILE A 67 10.35 -4.05 11.71
N LYS A 68 9.67 -5.09 12.22
CA LYS A 68 8.44 -5.62 11.60
C LYS A 68 7.32 -4.57 11.66
N GLN A 69 7.15 -3.91 12.79
CA GLN A 69 6.14 -2.88 13.02
C GLN A 69 6.34 -1.69 12.08
N ALA A 70 7.55 -1.11 12.07
CA ALA A 70 7.91 -0.01 11.17
C ALA A 70 7.76 -0.39 9.69
N THR A 71 8.19 -1.60 9.31
CA THR A 71 8.02 -2.12 7.94
C THR A 71 6.56 -2.20 7.55
N ASN A 72 5.69 -2.69 8.44
CA ASN A 72 4.27 -2.84 8.16
C ASN A 72 3.57 -1.49 8.06
N ALA A 73 3.88 -0.55 8.96
CA ALA A 73 3.35 0.81 8.91
C ALA A 73 3.69 1.50 7.58
N LEU A 74 4.96 1.43 7.16
CA LEU A 74 5.40 2.05 5.92
C LEU A 74 4.85 1.35 4.66
N ALA A 75 4.69 0.02 4.72
CA ALA A 75 4.17 -0.76 3.61
C ALA A 75 2.73 -0.39 3.21
N LEU A 76 1.93 0.18 4.12
CA LEU A 76 0.57 0.66 3.82
C LEU A 76 0.58 1.76 2.76
N MET A 77 1.66 2.55 2.68
CA MET A 77 1.77 3.63 1.71
C MET A 77 2.07 3.16 0.28
N ALA A 78 2.27 1.86 0.08
CA ALA A 78 2.28 1.23 -1.24
C ALA A 78 0.85 0.90 -1.73
N SER A 79 -0.17 1.65 -1.26
CA SER A 79 -1.59 1.36 -1.50
C SER A 79 -1.94 1.34 -3.00
N GLY A 80 -2.59 0.24 -3.42
CA GLY A 80 -2.82 -0.11 -4.83
C GLY A 80 -1.65 -0.85 -5.49
N GLY A 81 -0.42 -0.55 -5.09
CA GLY A 81 0.79 -1.18 -5.64
C GLY A 81 1.17 -2.52 -5.00
N LYS A 82 2.27 -3.09 -5.50
CA LYS A 82 2.77 -4.38 -5.04
C LYS A 82 4.08 -4.26 -4.29
N VAL A 83 4.06 -4.54 -2.98
CA VAL A 83 5.29 -4.71 -2.20
C VAL A 83 5.97 -6.03 -2.57
N VAL A 84 7.09 -5.96 -3.27
CA VAL A 84 7.83 -7.15 -3.76
C VAL A 84 8.99 -7.56 -2.85
N SER A 85 9.47 -6.62 -2.03
CA SER A 85 10.55 -6.86 -1.08
C SER A 85 10.38 -6.02 0.18
N LYS A 86 10.80 -6.60 1.31
CA LYS A 86 10.83 -5.96 2.62
C LYS A 86 12.16 -6.34 3.28
N ILE A 87 12.97 -5.35 3.65
CA ILE A 87 14.28 -5.61 4.25
C ILE A 87 14.54 -4.72 5.46
N GLY A 88 15.00 -5.35 6.54
CA GLY A 88 15.58 -4.69 7.70
C GLY A 88 17.10 -4.74 7.62
N VAL A 89 17.76 -3.59 7.79
CA VAL A 89 19.21 -3.44 7.85
C VAL A 89 19.58 -2.96 9.26
N MET A 90 20.29 -3.80 10.01
CA MET A 90 20.66 -3.52 11.38
C MET A 90 22.06 -2.92 11.48
N ASN A 91 22.20 -1.96 12.40
CA ASN A 91 23.48 -1.46 12.89
C ASN A 91 23.42 -1.38 14.43
N SER A 92 23.49 -2.54 15.09
CA SER A 92 23.39 -2.65 16.54
C SER A 92 24.77 -2.80 17.20
N PRO A 93 24.90 -2.48 18.51
CA PRO A 93 26.01 -2.97 19.32
C PRO A 93 26.16 -4.50 19.16
N GLY A 94 27.40 -5.00 19.02
CA GLY A 94 27.67 -6.43 18.81
C GLY A 94 27.54 -6.93 17.36
N MET A 95 27.47 -6.03 16.37
CA MET A 95 27.70 -6.37 14.96
C MET A 95 29.18 -6.72 14.74
N ASN A 96 29.42 -7.95 14.27
CA ASN A 96 30.74 -8.42 13.83
C ASN A 96 30.74 -8.65 12.30
N ASP A 97 31.89 -8.98 11.73
CA ASP A 97 32.04 -9.07 10.27
C ASP A 97 31.18 -10.19 9.67
N LYS A 98 31.04 -11.32 10.37
CA LYS A 98 30.14 -12.41 9.96
C LYS A 98 28.68 -11.95 9.87
N LYS A 99 28.19 -11.16 10.84
CA LYS A 99 26.83 -10.58 10.80
C LYS A 99 26.68 -9.54 9.68
N ARG A 100 27.69 -8.67 9.50
CA ARG A 100 27.74 -7.67 8.41
C ARG A 100 27.70 -8.34 7.04
N GLU A 101 28.50 -9.38 6.83
CA GLU A 101 28.56 -10.12 5.58
C GLU A 101 27.23 -10.84 5.29
N LYS A 102 26.65 -11.52 6.30
CA LYS A 102 25.33 -12.15 6.16
C LYS A 102 24.24 -11.14 5.78
N GLN A 103 24.26 -9.96 6.40
CA GLN A 103 23.32 -8.88 6.08
C GLN A 103 23.56 -8.33 4.67
N SER A 104 24.82 -8.13 4.27
CA SER A 104 25.20 -7.68 2.93
C SER A 104 24.71 -8.64 1.85
N LYS A 105 24.93 -9.96 2.02
CA LYS A 105 24.40 -11.00 1.12
C LYS A 105 22.87 -10.97 1.03
N LYS A 106 22.18 -10.76 2.15
CA LYS A 106 20.71 -10.62 2.17
C LYS A 106 20.24 -9.36 1.43
N LEU A 107 20.91 -8.22 1.64
CA LEU A 107 20.62 -6.97 0.96
C LEU A 107 20.82 -7.10 -0.55
N GLN A 108 21.93 -7.67 -0.98
CA GLN A 108 22.21 -7.93 -2.38
C GLN A 108 21.15 -8.84 -3.02
N LYS A 109 20.76 -9.93 -2.33
CA LYS A 109 19.70 -10.82 -2.81
C LYS A 109 18.36 -10.10 -3.01
N GLU A 110 17.92 -9.30 -2.04
CA GLU A 110 16.66 -8.56 -2.13
C GLU A 110 16.71 -7.44 -3.18
N ALA A 111 17.85 -6.76 -3.32
CA ALA A 111 18.08 -5.77 -4.37
C ALA A 111 18.00 -6.38 -5.77
N ILE A 112 18.69 -7.50 -6.01
CA ILE A 112 18.63 -8.24 -7.28
C ILE A 112 17.20 -8.70 -7.57
N LYS A 113 16.50 -9.24 -6.56
CA LYS A 113 15.10 -9.64 -6.68
C LYS A 113 14.20 -8.45 -7.07
N PHE A 114 14.41 -7.28 -6.46
CA PHE A 114 13.66 -6.07 -6.78
C PHE A 114 13.88 -5.64 -8.23
N VAL A 115 15.13 -5.48 -8.65
CA VAL A 115 15.48 -5.10 -10.03
C VAL A 115 14.93 -6.11 -11.04
N ASN A 116 15.07 -7.41 -10.77
CA ASN A 116 14.55 -8.46 -11.67
C ASN A 116 13.02 -8.45 -11.75
N LYS A 117 12.31 -7.99 -10.72
CA LYS A 117 10.87 -7.78 -10.78
C LYS A 117 10.51 -6.58 -11.64
N MET A 118 11.36 -5.53 -11.69
CA MET A 118 11.13 -4.36 -12.53
C MET A 118 11.17 -4.70 -14.02
N LYS A 119 12.10 -5.58 -14.42
CA LYS A 119 12.28 -6.04 -15.80
C LYS A 119 11.12 -6.87 -16.38
N LYS A 120 10.21 -7.35 -15.54
CA LYS A 120 9.06 -8.16 -16.00
C LYS A 120 7.91 -7.24 -16.35
N PRO A 121 6.98 -7.63 -17.24
CA PRO A 121 5.70 -6.95 -17.30
C PRO A 121 4.96 -7.09 -15.96
N PHE A 122 4.10 -6.14 -15.63
CA PHE A 122 3.20 -6.25 -14.49
C PHE A 122 1.82 -5.78 -14.87
N THR A 123 0.88 -6.64 -14.53
CA THR A 123 -0.53 -6.35 -14.54
C THR A 123 -1.00 -6.54 -13.11
N TYR A 124 -1.68 -5.54 -12.59
CA TYR A 124 -2.32 -5.66 -11.29
C TYR A 124 -3.41 -6.73 -11.36
N ASN A 125 -3.27 -7.77 -10.53
CA ASN A 125 -4.28 -8.80 -10.37
C ASN A 125 -4.69 -8.83 -8.89
N PRO A 126 -5.79 -8.18 -8.51
CA PRO A 126 -6.19 -8.07 -7.12
C PRO A 126 -6.63 -9.43 -6.56
N PRO A 127 -6.31 -9.74 -5.29
CA PRO A 127 -6.96 -10.84 -4.59
C PRO A 127 -8.46 -10.56 -4.47
N PHE A 128 -9.29 -11.60 -4.42
CA PHE A 128 -10.75 -11.45 -4.32
C PHE A 128 -11.20 -10.57 -3.14
N GLY A 129 -10.52 -10.65 -1.99
CA GLY A 129 -10.81 -9.79 -0.84
C GLY A 129 -10.66 -8.29 -1.13
N HIS A 130 -9.79 -7.88 -2.05
CA HIS A 130 -9.71 -6.49 -2.50
C HIS A 130 -10.91 -6.07 -3.35
N LEU A 131 -11.51 -7.00 -4.12
CA LEU A 131 -12.72 -6.71 -4.87
C LEU A 131 -13.91 -6.51 -3.92
N VAL A 132 -14.02 -7.34 -2.89
CA VAL A 132 -15.02 -7.17 -1.81
C VAL A 132 -14.81 -5.86 -1.08
N TRP A 133 -13.57 -5.54 -0.72
CA TRP A 133 -13.23 -4.27 -0.07
C TRP A 133 -13.58 -3.05 -0.93
N PHE A 134 -13.24 -3.06 -2.23
CA PHE A 134 -13.66 -2.02 -3.18
C PHE A 134 -15.18 -1.85 -3.17
N SER A 135 -15.91 -2.96 -3.32
CA SER A 135 -17.36 -2.95 -3.37
C SER A 135 -18.01 -2.39 -2.10
N ALA A 136 -17.46 -2.75 -0.93
CA ALA A 136 -17.94 -2.24 0.35
C ALA A 136 -17.75 -0.72 0.44
N PHE A 137 -16.54 -0.23 0.16
CA PHE A 137 -16.25 1.21 0.19
C PHE A 137 -17.10 1.97 -0.83
N LYS A 138 -17.23 1.45 -2.03
CA LYS A 138 -18.10 2.03 -3.06
C LYS A 138 -19.54 2.16 -2.57
N ALA A 139 -20.10 1.11 -1.98
CA ALA A 139 -21.48 1.10 -1.49
C ALA A 139 -21.71 2.10 -0.34
N VAL A 140 -20.75 2.25 0.58
CA VAL A 140 -20.81 3.23 1.67
C VAL A 140 -20.80 4.64 1.10
N TYR A 141 -19.81 4.96 0.26
CA TYR A 141 -19.58 6.34 -0.18
C TYR A 141 -20.51 6.79 -1.30
N GLU A 142 -21.11 5.90 -2.10
CA GLU A 142 -22.17 6.28 -3.03
C GLU A 142 -23.44 6.78 -2.32
N GLY A 143 -23.65 6.39 -1.05
CA GLY A 143 -24.77 6.85 -0.23
C GLY A 143 -24.50 8.09 0.61
N ASP A 144 -23.24 8.53 0.72
CA ASP A 144 -22.82 9.65 1.58
C ASP A 144 -22.12 10.74 0.72
N THR A 145 -22.93 11.62 0.13
CA THR A 145 -22.45 12.68 -0.77
C THR A 145 -21.89 13.90 -0.04
N ASP A 146 -22.29 14.11 1.21
CA ASP A 146 -22.08 15.37 1.92
C ASP A 146 -20.83 15.31 2.81
N GLU A 147 -20.72 14.31 3.69
CA GLU A 147 -19.57 14.18 4.59
C GLU A 147 -18.33 13.63 3.86
N SER A 148 -18.54 12.69 2.94
CA SER A 148 -17.47 11.96 2.25
C SER A 148 -17.32 12.32 0.77
N SER A 149 -17.58 13.58 0.40
CA SER A 149 -17.66 14.02 -1.01
C SER A 149 -16.42 13.67 -1.86
N ALA A 150 -15.23 13.61 -1.26
CA ALA A 150 -13.99 13.26 -1.96
C ALA A 150 -13.88 11.77 -2.29
N ASP A 151 -14.39 10.90 -1.42
CA ASP A 151 -14.46 9.46 -1.64
C ASP A 151 -15.62 9.13 -2.59
N TYR A 152 -16.79 9.79 -2.43
CA TYR A 152 -17.89 9.71 -3.39
C TYR A 152 -17.42 10.00 -4.82
N ARG A 153 -16.74 11.13 -5.05
CA ARG A 153 -16.21 11.50 -6.38
C ARG A 153 -15.24 10.46 -6.95
N PHE A 154 -14.46 9.81 -6.10
CA PHE A 154 -13.52 8.77 -6.51
C PHE A 154 -14.24 7.49 -6.94
N TYR A 155 -15.26 7.06 -6.18
CA TYR A 155 -15.94 5.78 -6.39
C TYR A 155 -17.07 5.84 -7.42
N SER A 156 -17.78 6.96 -7.53
CA SER A 156 -18.97 7.11 -8.40
C SER A 156 -18.66 6.86 -9.88
N THR A 157 -17.47 7.22 -10.33
CA THR A 157 -17.03 7.06 -11.73
C THR A 157 -16.38 5.71 -12.02
N LYS A 158 -16.07 4.91 -10.99
CA LYS A 158 -15.23 3.71 -11.11
C LYS A 158 -16.06 2.43 -11.05
N LYS A 159 -15.84 1.51 -11.99
CA LYS A 159 -16.36 0.12 -11.88
C LYS A 159 -15.55 -0.69 -10.86
N PHE A 160 -14.23 -0.56 -10.90
CA PHE A 160 -13.24 -1.07 -9.95
C PHE A 160 -12.06 -0.10 -9.89
N PHE A 161 -11.07 -0.36 -9.03
CA PHE A 161 -9.88 0.49 -8.95
C PHE A 161 -9.10 0.60 -10.26
N VAL A 162 -9.02 -0.52 -11.00
CA VAL A 162 -8.49 -0.62 -12.36
C VAL A 162 -9.49 -1.39 -13.21
N ASP A 163 -9.34 -1.33 -14.53
CA ASP A 163 -10.17 -2.13 -15.43
C ASP A 163 -9.82 -3.62 -15.29
N LEU A 164 -10.83 -4.44 -14.98
CA LEU A 164 -10.67 -5.86 -14.68
C LEU A 164 -11.75 -6.68 -15.40
N ASP A 165 -11.31 -7.76 -16.06
CA ASP A 165 -12.19 -8.78 -16.58
C ASP A 165 -12.51 -9.82 -15.50
N LEU A 166 -13.62 -9.56 -14.80
CA LEU A 166 -14.10 -10.49 -13.78
C LEU A 166 -14.75 -11.73 -14.41
N SER A 167 -14.40 -12.89 -13.86
CA SER A 167 -15.09 -14.15 -14.16
C SER A 167 -16.56 -14.09 -13.75
N PHE A 168 -17.37 -14.99 -14.33
CA PHE A 168 -18.79 -15.10 -13.98
C PHE A 168 -19.01 -15.32 -12.48
N GLY A 169 -18.25 -16.23 -11.86
CA GLY A 169 -18.32 -16.51 -10.43
C GLY A 169 -18.04 -15.27 -9.58
N GLN A 170 -16.98 -14.50 -9.90
CA GLN A 170 -16.67 -13.26 -9.20
C GLN A 170 -17.80 -12.22 -9.34
N LYS A 171 -18.35 -12.04 -10.54
CA LYS A 171 -19.49 -11.14 -10.77
C LYS A 171 -20.71 -11.53 -9.95
N PHE A 172 -21.04 -12.82 -9.93
CA PHE A 172 -22.17 -13.36 -9.17
C PHE A 172 -21.98 -13.16 -7.66
N THR A 173 -20.82 -13.53 -7.12
CA THR A 173 -20.54 -13.36 -5.68
C THR A 173 -20.54 -11.90 -5.26
N LEU A 174 -19.95 -10.99 -6.06
CA LEU A 174 -19.96 -9.56 -5.75
C LEU A 174 -21.38 -8.98 -5.80
N LYS A 175 -22.22 -9.43 -6.72
CA LYS A 175 -23.63 -9.02 -6.76
C LYS A 175 -24.38 -9.44 -5.50
N LEU A 176 -24.20 -10.68 -5.03
CA LEU A 176 -24.79 -11.16 -3.77
C LEU A 176 -24.28 -10.36 -2.57
N PHE A 177 -22.96 -10.16 -2.49
CA PHE A 177 -22.33 -9.38 -1.44
C PHE A 177 -22.90 -7.95 -1.39
N ASN A 178 -22.95 -7.25 -2.54
CA ASN A 178 -23.45 -5.87 -2.59
C ASN A 178 -24.91 -5.77 -2.16
N GLY A 179 -25.75 -6.74 -2.52
CA GLY A 179 -27.14 -6.78 -2.09
C GLY A 179 -27.27 -6.91 -0.57
N LEU A 180 -26.56 -7.87 0.04
CA LEU A 180 -26.57 -8.07 1.49
C LEU A 180 -25.96 -6.87 2.23
N PHE A 181 -24.82 -6.39 1.77
CA PHE A 181 -24.09 -5.28 2.39
C PHE A 181 -24.90 -3.98 2.35
N GLY A 182 -25.59 -3.71 1.23
CA GLY A 182 -26.49 -2.56 1.12
C GLY A 182 -27.67 -2.62 2.10
N ILE A 183 -28.20 -3.82 2.38
CA ILE A 183 -29.22 -4.00 3.44
C ILE A 183 -28.62 -3.67 4.80
N LEU A 184 -27.43 -4.20 5.12
CA LEU A 184 -26.75 -3.95 6.39
C LEU A 184 -26.47 -2.46 6.65
N ILE A 185 -26.05 -1.70 5.62
CA ILE A 185 -25.88 -0.25 5.70
C ILE A 185 -27.21 0.43 6.06
N ARG A 186 -28.31 0.09 5.36
CA ARG A 186 -29.63 0.72 5.58
C ARG A 186 -30.20 0.49 6.98
N ILE A 187 -29.86 -0.62 7.61
CA ILE A 187 -30.30 -0.94 8.99
C ILE A 187 -29.29 -0.52 10.06
N GLY A 188 -28.22 0.21 9.68
CA GLY A 188 -27.23 0.76 10.62
C GLY A 188 -26.34 -0.30 11.28
N MET A 189 -26.13 -1.45 10.63
CA MET A 189 -25.26 -2.52 11.14
C MET A 189 -23.80 -2.41 10.69
N VAL A 190 -23.47 -1.41 9.88
CA VAL A 190 -22.12 -1.11 9.34
C VAL A 190 -21.81 0.35 9.58
#